data_AF-A0A6S6U7F8-F1
#
_entry.id   AF-A0A6S6U7F8-F1
#
_cell.length_a   1.000
_cell.length_b   1.000
_cell.length_c   1.000
_cell.angle_alpha   90.00
_cell.angle_beta   90.00
_cell.angle_gamma   90.00
#
_symmetry.space_group_name_H-M   'P 1'
#
loop_
_entity.id
_entity.type
_entity.pdbx_description
1 polymer ?
#
loop_
_entity_poly.entity_id
_entity_poly.type
_entity_poly.pdbx_seq_one_letter_code
_entity_poly.pdbx_strand_id
1 'polypeptide(L)'
;MLNLDENPKPPFSKEEIRIIGCLMEKQLTTPNNYPLTINSLMLACNQKSSREPVMKMTEGDVGHITRSLVEFGWITIQNSGRTQRVEHKANLKLKLDQKQQAILAVLMLRRPQTLNELKTRTERMADFSGVNEIQQILDDWVTGESPLIVRLPASAGRREDRYFHTLSNEDLEVLKQEAPPSSASTSSSRKQDCCAELLERVDALEKRLAELEAELGN
;
A
#
# COMPACT_ATOMS: atom_id res chain seq x y z
N MET A 1 -28.83 14.73 -15.67
CA MET A 1 -28.53 15.53 -14.47
C MET A 1 -28.40 14.53 -13.32
N LEU A 2 -27.16 14.06 -13.05
CA LEU A 2 -26.92 13.07 -12.00
C LEU A 2 -26.63 13.86 -10.71
N ASN A 3 -27.56 13.80 -9.76
CA ASN A 3 -27.37 14.32 -8.42
C ASN A 3 -26.22 13.54 -7.77
N LEU A 4 -25.06 14.18 -7.65
CA LEU A 4 -23.85 13.69 -6.97
C LEU A 4 -23.84 14.06 -5.47
N ASP A 5 -24.87 14.74 -5.01
CA ASP A 5 -25.02 15.24 -3.64
C ASP A 5 -25.99 14.36 -2.87
N GLU A 6 -25.45 13.30 -2.27
CA GLU A 6 -25.83 12.71 -0.98
C GLU A 6 -24.87 11.51 -0.76
N ASN A 7 -23.71 11.78 -0.16
CA ASN A 7 -22.68 10.78 0.12
C ASN A 7 -23.31 9.64 0.94
N PRO A 8 -23.16 8.36 0.54
CA PRO A 8 -22.00 7.68 1.10
C PRO A 8 -21.42 6.56 0.22
N LYS A 9 -20.10 6.40 0.32
CA LYS A 9 -19.59 5.10 0.79
C LYS A 9 -18.30 5.36 1.54
N PRO A 10 -18.41 5.56 2.86
CA PRO A 10 -17.71 4.73 3.82
C PRO A 10 -18.71 4.04 4.77
N PRO A 11 -18.34 2.94 5.45
CA PRO A 11 -17.00 2.34 5.47
C PRO A 11 -16.72 1.39 4.28
N PHE A 12 -15.50 1.42 3.74
CA PHE A 12 -15.02 0.48 2.73
C PHE A 12 -14.54 -0.84 3.35
N SER A 13 -14.66 -1.91 2.56
CA SER A 13 -13.96 -3.18 2.81
C SER A 13 -12.45 -3.05 2.59
N LYS A 14 -11.67 -4.02 3.07
CA LYS A 14 -10.21 -4.03 2.93
C LYS A 14 -9.78 -4.10 1.47
N GLU A 15 -10.52 -4.85 0.66
CA GLU A 15 -10.27 -5.04 -0.77
C GLU A 15 -10.61 -3.77 -1.57
N GLU A 16 -11.64 -3.04 -1.19
CA GLU A 16 -11.98 -1.73 -1.78
C GLU A 16 -10.91 -0.69 -1.48
N ILE A 17 -10.46 -0.61 -0.22
CA ILE A 17 -9.34 0.24 0.18
C ILE A 17 -8.09 -0.10 -0.63
N ARG A 18 -7.80 -1.40 -0.81
CA ARG A 18 -6.67 -1.86 -1.61
C ARG A 18 -6.74 -1.37 -3.05
N ILE A 19 -7.89 -1.52 -3.70
CA ILE A 19 -8.10 -1.09 -5.08
C ILE A 19 -7.94 0.42 -5.22
N ILE A 20 -8.61 1.20 -4.37
CA ILE A 20 -8.54 2.67 -4.41
C ILE A 20 -7.10 3.15 -4.15
N GLY A 21 -6.45 2.62 -3.11
CA GLY A 21 -5.06 2.96 -2.79
C GLY A 21 -4.10 2.60 -3.91
N CYS A 22 -4.29 1.47 -4.61
CA CYS A 22 -3.47 1.10 -5.76
C CYS A 22 -3.66 2.04 -6.94
N LEU A 23 -4.90 2.46 -7.23
CA LEU A 23 -5.17 3.44 -8.28
C LEU A 23 -4.53 4.80 -7.96
N MET A 24 -4.67 5.28 -6.72
CA MET A 24 -4.05 6.52 -6.25
C MET A 24 -2.52 6.45 -6.32
N GLU A 25 -1.92 5.33 -5.91
CA GLU A 25 -0.47 5.13 -5.99
C GLU A 25 0.04 5.14 -7.43
N LYS A 26 -0.63 4.40 -8.32
CA LYS A 26 -0.18 4.26 -9.71
C LYS A 26 -0.44 5.50 -10.56
N GLN A 27 -1.44 6.32 -10.22
CA GLN A 27 -1.62 7.62 -10.85
C GLN A 27 -0.38 8.52 -10.64
N LEU A 28 0.18 8.53 -9.42
CA LEU A 28 1.34 9.37 -9.09
C LEU A 28 2.67 8.76 -9.55
N THR A 29 2.85 7.45 -9.35
CA THR A 29 4.15 6.79 -9.59
C THR A 29 4.35 6.29 -11.00
N THR A 30 3.26 6.03 -11.75
CA THR A 30 3.31 5.47 -13.10
C THR A 30 2.26 6.11 -14.01
N PRO A 31 2.29 7.44 -14.21
CA PRO A 31 1.25 8.17 -14.96
C PRO A 31 1.09 7.66 -16.40
N ASN A 32 2.17 7.24 -17.06
CA ASN A 32 2.14 6.68 -18.42
C ASN A 32 1.31 5.40 -18.55
N ASN A 33 1.13 4.66 -17.44
CA ASN A 33 0.36 3.41 -17.41
C ASN A 33 -1.07 3.62 -16.89
N TYR A 34 -1.39 4.83 -16.39
CA TYR A 34 -2.69 5.19 -15.85
C TYR A 34 -3.59 5.80 -16.94
N PRO A 35 -4.91 5.52 -17.00
CA PRO A 35 -5.68 4.63 -16.11
C PRO A 35 -5.38 3.14 -16.32
N LEU A 36 -5.49 2.33 -15.27
CA LEU A 36 -5.01 0.94 -15.26
C LEU A 36 -6.03 -0.02 -15.90
N THR A 37 -5.56 -1.06 -16.59
CA THR A 37 -6.43 -2.20 -16.93
C THR A 37 -6.78 -3.02 -15.69
N ILE A 38 -7.83 -3.85 -15.75
CA ILE A 38 -8.21 -4.73 -14.62
C ILE A 38 -7.05 -5.66 -14.22
N ASN A 39 -6.36 -6.26 -15.20
CA ASN A 39 -5.19 -7.09 -14.93
C ASN A 39 -4.04 -6.30 -14.26
N SER A 40 -3.70 -5.11 -14.77
CA SER A 40 -2.67 -4.27 -14.15
C SER A 40 -3.04 -3.84 -12.72
N LEU A 41 -4.33 -3.57 -12.47
CA LEU A 41 -4.84 -3.25 -11.15
C LEU A 41 -4.75 -4.46 -10.20
N MET A 42 -5.09 -5.66 -10.66
CA MET A 42 -4.93 -6.90 -9.88
C MET A 42 -3.46 -7.13 -9.50
N LEU A 43 -2.54 -6.99 -10.47
CA LEU A 43 -1.10 -7.08 -10.21
C LEU A 43 -0.64 -6.04 -9.18
N ALA A 44 -1.18 -4.82 -9.23
CA ALA A 44 -0.90 -3.77 -8.25
C ALA A 44 -1.45 -4.11 -6.85
N CYS A 45 -2.64 -4.71 -6.76
CA CYS A 45 -3.26 -5.11 -5.48
C CYS A 45 -2.47 -6.22 -4.77
N ASN A 46 -1.86 -7.11 -5.56
CA ASN A 46 -1.15 -8.30 -5.11
C ASN A 46 0.38 -8.11 -5.00
N GLN A 47 0.90 -6.88 -5.09
CA GLN A 47 2.34 -6.63 -4.96
C GLN A 47 2.85 -7.12 -3.59
N LYS A 48 4.02 -7.77 -3.58
CA LYS A 48 4.68 -8.25 -2.35
C LYS A 48 5.34 -7.11 -1.56
N SER A 49 5.67 -6.02 -2.23
CA SER A 49 6.22 -4.82 -1.60
C SER A 49 5.14 -3.75 -1.54
N SER A 50 5.29 -2.85 -0.57
CA SER A 50 4.38 -1.71 -0.42
C SER A 50 2.92 -2.06 -0.11
N ARG A 51 2.65 -3.28 0.36
CA ARG A 51 1.31 -3.77 0.70
C ARG A 51 1.35 -4.45 2.06
N GLU A 52 0.51 -3.97 2.97
CA GLU A 52 0.33 -4.57 4.29
C GLU A 52 -1.17 -4.60 4.58
N PRO A 53 -1.82 -5.79 4.65
CA PRO A 53 -1.27 -7.12 4.35
C PRO A 53 -1.10 -7.36 2.84
N VAL A 54 -0.23 -8.31 2.47
CA VAL A 54 -0.17 -8.81 1.09
C VAL A 54 -1.46 -9.58 0.81
N MET A 55 -2.14 -9.24 -0.29
CA MET A 55 -3.38 -9.89 -0.72
C MET A 55 -3.15 -10.80 -1.93
N LYS A 56 -4.15 -11.65 -2.21
CA LYS A 56 -4.21 -12.52 -3.39
C LYS A 56 -5.60 -12.44 -4.01
N MET A 57 -5.88 -11.31 -4.66
CA MET A 57 -7.13 -11.08 -5.37
C MET A 57 -7.05 -11.70 -6.77
N THR A 58 -8.14 -12.29 -7.23
CA THR A 58 -8.28 -12.72 -8.63
C THR A 58 -8.70 -11.56 -9.52
N GLU A 59 -8.58 -11.72 -10.84
CA GLU A 59 -9.09 -10.72 -11.79
C GLU A 59 -10.62 -10.53 -11.66
N GLY A 60 -11.35 -11.61 -11.35
CA GLY A 60 -12.78 -11.60 -11.10
C GLY A 60 -13.17 -10.77 -9.87
N ASP A 61 -12.42 -10.92 -8.76
CA ASP A 61 -12.64 -10.15 -7.54
C ASP A 61 -12.46 -8.65 -7.80
N VAL A 62 -11.35 -8.28 -8.45
CA VAL A 62 -11.04 -6.88 -8.78
C VAL A 62 -12.09 -6.31 -9.72
N GLY A 63 -12.49 -7.06 -10.75
CA GLY A 63 -13.54 -6.64 -11.68
C GLY A 63 -14.88 -6.42 -10.97
N HIS A 64 -15.27 -7.30 -10.06
CA HIS A 64 -16.52 -7.17 -9.31
C HIS A 64 -16.52 -5.95 -8.38
N ILE A 65 -15.46 -5.78 -7.60
CA ILE A 65 -15.33 -4.67 -6.65
C ILE A 65 -15.26 -3.34 -7.38
N THR A 66 -14.54 -3.28 -8.50
CA THR A 66 -14.46 -2.07 -9.34
C THR A 66 -15.84 -1.65 -9.83
N ARG A 67 -16.69 -2.58 -10.27
CA ARG A 67 -18.07 -2.27 -10.69
C ARG A 67 -18.92 -1.74 -9.52
N SER A 68 -18.82 -2.35 -8.34
CA SER A 68 -19.47 -1.83 -7.12
C SER A 68 -19.01 -0.40 -6.83
N LEU A 69 -17.70 -0.11 -6.88
CA LEU A 69 -17.16 1.23 -6.66
C LEU A 69 -17.58 2.26 -7.73
N VAL A 70 -17.91 1.82 -8.95
CA VAL A 70 -18.51 2.67 -10.00
C VAL A 70 -19.93 3.08 -9.61
N GLU A 71 -20.75 2.17 -9.07
CA GLU A 71 -22.11 2.47 -8.61
C GLU A 71 -22.11 3.55 -7.52
N PHE A 72 -21.14 3.50 -6.61
CA PHE A 72 -20.93 4.54 -5.58
C PHE A 72 -20.14 5.76 -6.07
N GLY A 73 -19.77 5.82 -7.35
CA GLY A 73 -19.08 6.95 -7.98
C GLY A 73 -17.62 7.18 -7.53
N TRP A 74 -16.98 6.21 -6.87
CA TRP A 74 -15.57 6.28 -6.45
C TRP A 74 -14.58 5.88 -7.54
N ILE A 75 -15.06 5.18 -8.57
CA ILE A 75 -14.29 4.75 -9.72
C ILE A 75 -15.05 5.12 -11.01
N THR A 76 -14.29 5.33 -12.09
CA THR A 76 -14.81 5.37 -13.47
C THR A 76 -14.13 4.28 -14.28
N ILE A 77 -14.88 3.61 -15.16
CA ILE A 77 -14.34 2.71 -16.16
C ILE A 77 -14.45 3.36 -17.54
N GLN A 78 -13.32 3.53 -18.21
CA GLN A 78 -13.22 4.01 -19.58
C GLN A 78 -13.01 2.83 -20.53
N ASN A 79 -13.81 2.77 -21.60
CA ASN A 79 -13.62 1.77 -22.64
C ASN A 79 -12.65 2.32 -23.69
N SER A 80 -11.43 1.77 -23.75
CA SER A 80 -10.44 2.10 -24.77
C SER A 80 -10.31 0.92 -25.73
N GLY A 81 -11.04 0.98 -26.85
CA GLY A 81 -11.14 -0.14 -27.78
C GLY A 81 -11.74 -1.38 -27.13
N ARG A 82 -10.97 -2.47 -27.04
CA ARG A 82 -11.39 -3.74 -26.43
C ARG A 82 -11.03 -3.86 -24.94
N THR A 83 -10.37 -2.87 -24.36
CA THR A 83 -9.83 -2.94 -23.00
C THR A 83 -10.50 -1.93 -22.08
N GLN A 84 -11.00 -2.40 -20.95
CA GLN A 84 -11.50 -1.55 -19.87
C GLN A 84 -10.33 -0.99 -19.07
N ARG A 85 -10.32 0.33 -18.87
CA ARG A 85 -9.37 1.04 -18.02
C ARG A 85 -10.09 1.69 -16.85
N VAL A 86 -9.47 1.63 -15.67
CA VAL A 86 -10.04 1.98 -14.38
C VAL A 86 -9.33 3.21 -13.83
N GLU A 87 -10.13 4.17 -13.39
CA GLU A 87 -9.69 5.45 -12.85
C GLU A 87 -10.37 5.70 -11.50
N HIS A 88 -9.65 6.21 -10.50
CA HIS A 88 -10.26 6.61 -9.22
C HIS A 88 -10.80 8.04 -9.28
N LYS A 89 -11.85 8.32 -8.51
CA LYS A 89 -12.42 9.65 -8.26
C LYS A 89 -12.16 10.16 -6.84
N ALA A 90 -11.30 9.47 -6.08
CA ALA A 90 -11.02 9.77 -4.68
C ALA A 90 -10.58 11.24 -4.44
N ASN A 91 -9.68 11.79 -5.26
CA ASN A 91 -9.23 13.18 -5.10
C ASN A 91 -10.37 14.18 -5.25
N LEU A 92 -11.27 13.98 -6.20
CA LEU A 92 -12.42 14.86 -6.40
C LEU A 92 -13.39 14.75 -5.22
N LYS A 93 -13.70 13.52 -4.79
CA LYS A 93 -14.66 13.26 -3.70
C LYS A 93 -14.16 13.75 -2.34
N LEU A 94 -12.86 13.60 -2.08
CA LEU A 94 -12.22 13.96 -0.82
C LEU A 94 -11.52 15.32 -0.89
N LYS A 95 -11.60 16.02 -2.03
CA LYS A 95 -10.97 17.32 -2.29
C LYS A 95 -9.46 17.31 -1.98
N LEU A 96 -8.77 16.27 -2.43
CA LEU A 96 -7.34 16.06 -2.16
C LEU A 96 -6.47 16.71 -3.22
N ASP A 97 -5.40 17.37 -2.79
CA ASP A 97 -4.26 17.68 -3.64
C ASP A 97 -3.33 16.46 -3.86
N GLN A 98 -2.25 16.64 -4.62
CA GLN A 98 -1.30 15.58 -4.94
C GLN A 98 -0.53 15.04 -3.71
N LYS A 99 -0.17 15.92 -2.76
CA LYS A 99 0.59 15.55 -1.55
C LYS A 99 -0.31 14.79 -0.57
N GLN A 100 -1.52 15.29 -0.40
CA GLN A 100 -2.62 14.67 0.31
C GLN A 100 -2.94 13.29 -0.28
N GLN A 101 -3.08 13.17 -1.61
CA GLN A 101 -3.25 11.88 -2.27
C GLN A 101 -2.11 10.91 -1.93
N ALA A 102 -0.85 11.37 -1.95
CA ALA A 102 0.29 10.52 -1.65
C ALA A 102 0.24 9.93 -0.23
N ILE A 103 -0.02 10.78 0.77
CA ILE A 103 -0.13 10.36 2.17
C ILE A 103 -1.28 9.36 2.33
N LEU A 104 -2.47 9.67 1.81
CA LEU A 104 -3.63 8.80 1.96
C LEU A 104 -3.45 7.45 1.26
N ALA A 105 -2.84 7.42 0.07
CA ALA A 105 -2.53 6.19 -0.62
C ALA A 105 -1.60 5.28 0.21
N VAL A 106 -0.57 5.82 0.86
CA VAL A 106 0.31 5.04 1.73
C VAL A 106 -0.45 4.49 2.94
N LEU A 107 -1.28 5.31 3.59
CA LEU A 107 -2.09 4.88 4.74
C LEU A 107 -3.07 3.76 4.38
N MET A 108 -3.71 3.83 3.20
CA MET A 108 -4.60 2.79 2.68
C MET A 108 -3.87 1.47 2.36
N LEU A 109 -2.60 1.55 1.95
CA LEU A 109 -1.85 0.39 1.47
C LEU A 109 -1.01 -0.30 2.54
N ARG A 110 -0.70 0.38 3.65
CA ARG A 110 0.37 -0.04 4.57
C ARG A 110 0.07 0.04 6.07
N ARG A 111 -1.19 -0.17 6.51
CA ARG A 111 -1.56 -0.17 7.95
C ARG A 111 -1.22 1.17 8.64
N PRO A 112 -1.26 1.30 9.98
CA PRO A 112 -0.86 2.55 10.63
C PRO A 112 0.62 2.87 10.45
N GLN A 113 0.94 4.12 10.14
CA GLN A 113 2.29 4.58 9.77
C GLN A 113 2.77 5.71 10.68
N THR A 114 4.07 5.77 11.00
CA THR A 114 4.65 6.96 11.65
C THR A 114 4.90 8.07 10.64
N LEU A 115 5.13 9.28 11.15
CA LEU A 115 5.42 10.46 10.35
C LEU A 115 6.69 10.27 9.47
N ASN A 116 7.74 9.68 10.02
CA ASN A 116 8.98 9.40 9.29
C ASN A 116 8.79 8.33 8.21
N GLU A 117 7.98 7.31 8.49
CA GLU A 117 7.64 6.29 7.50
C GLU A 117 6.85 6.89 6.33
N LEU A 118 5.87 7.74 6.61
CA LEU A 118 5.12 8.45 5.57
C LEU A 118 6.06 9.23 4.67
N LYS A 119 6.94 10.04 5.25
CA LYS A 119 7.95 10.81 4.50
C LYS A 119 8.71 9.94 3.51
N THR A 120 9.35 8.87 3.99
CA THR A 120 10.15 7.97 3.13
C THR A 120 9.28 7.24 2.09
N ARG A 121 8.07 6.81 2.46
CA ARG A 121 7.22 5.98 1.59
C ARG A 121 6.50 6.80 0.52
N THR A 122 6.34 8.11 0.71
CA THR A 122 5.76 9.03 -0.28
C THR A 122 6.77 9.70 -1.20
N GLU A 123 8.08 9.52 -1.01
CA GLU A 123 9.16 10.17 -1.80
C GLU A 123 9.00 10.01 -3.32
N ARG A 124 8.48 8.87 -3.79
CA ARG A 124 8.27 8.61 -5.23
C ARG A 124 6.94 9.12 -5.77
N MET A 125 6.09 9.70 -4.91
CA MET A 125 4.70 10.07 -5.22
C MET A 125 4.51 11.59 -5.26
N ALA A 126 5.15 12.31 -4.34
CA ALA A 126 5.08 13.76 -4.25
C ALA A 126 6.30 14.33 -3.50
N ASP A 127 6.69 15.55 -3.87
CA ASP A 127 7.79 16.27 -3.23
C ASP A 127 7.29 17.05 -2.01
N PHE A 128 7.83 16.70 -0.84
CA PHE A 128 7.59 17.41 0.41
C PHE A 128 8.80 18.26 0.78
N SER A 129 8.55 19.49 1.24
CA SER A 129 9.56 20.40 1.76
C SER A 129 10.25 19.86 3.02
N GLY A 130 9.53 19.03 3.78
CA GLY A 130 10.06 18.34 4.94
C GLY A 130 8.98 17.61 5.72
N VAL A 131 9.40 17.03 6.84
CA VAL A 131 8.54 16.24 7.74
C VAL A 131 7.43 17.11 8.35
N ASN A 132 7.70 18.39 8.57
CA ASN A 132 6.73 19.35 9.14
C ASN A 132 5.53 19.59 8.23
N GLU A 133 5.73 19.57 6.90
CA GLU A 133 4.62 19.73 5.95
C GLU A 133 3.67 18.54 6.00
N ILE A 134 4.20 17.33 6.12
CA ILE A 134 3.39 16.12 6.31
C ILE A 134 2.63 16.22 7.64
N GLN A 135 3.29 16.65 8.72
CA GLN A 135 2.66 16.80 10.02
C GLN A 135 1.48 17.78 9.97
N GLN A 136 1.63 18.93 9.30
CA GLN A 136 0.55 19.90 9.12
C GLN A 136 -0.66 19.29 8.39
N ILE A 137 -0.43 18.58 7.28
CA ILE A 137 -1.52 17.91 6.55
C ILE A 137 -2.25 16.89 7.43
N LEU A 138 -1.51 16.13 8.25
CA LEU A 138 -2.10 15.15 9.16
C LEU A 138 -2.91 15.84 10.27
N ASP A 139 -2.40 16.92 10.86
CA ASP A 139 -3.10 17.66 11.91
C ASP A 139 -4.40 18.30 11.40
N ASP A 140 -4.38 18.84 10.17
CA ASP A 140 -5.58 19.37 9.50
C ASP A 140 -6.63 18.28 9.28
N TRP A 141 -6.21 17.07 8.90
CA TRP A 141 -7.12 15.94 8.72
C TRP A 141 -7.65 15.34 10.02
N VAL A 142 -6.91 15.44 11.13
CA VAL A 142 -7.39 15.00 12.45
C VAL A 142 -8.42 15.98 13.00
N THR A 143 -8.22 17.28 12.77
CA THR A 143 -9.03 18.35 13.36
C THR A 143 -10.23 18.77 12.50
N GLY A 144 -10.26 18.39 11.22
CA GLY A 144 -11.34 18.71 10.30
C GLY A 144 -12.71 18.12 10.70
N GLU A 145 -13.79 18.69 10.15
CA GLU A 145 -15.19 18.30 10.44
C GLU A 145 -15.49 16.83 10.16
N SER A 146 -14.82 16.24 9.17
CA SER A 146 -14.87 14.80 8.86
C SER A 146 -13.45 14.25 8.83
N PRO A 147 -12.93 13.75 9.97
CA PRO A 147 -11.55 13.32 10.05
C PRO A 147 -11.25 12.20 9.06
N LEU A 148 -10.26 12.41 8.18
CA LEU A 148 -9.81 11.40 7.21
C LEU A 148 -8.86 10.39 7.82
N ILE A 149 -8.26 10.75 8.95
CA ILE A 149 -7.32 9.92 9.69
C ILE A 149 -7.60 9.98 11.19
N VAL A 150 -7.03 9.01 11.91
CA VAL A 150 -6.97 8.98 13.36
C VAL A 150 -5.51 8.86 13.79
N ARG A 151 -5.15 9.60 14.84
CA ARG A 151 -3.86 9.49 15.52
C ARG A 151 -3.95 8.37 16.56
N LEU A 152 -3.08 7.38 16.42
CA LEU A 152 -2.90 6.28 17.35
C LEU A 152 -1.70 6.61 18.24
N PRO A 153 -1.91 6.93 19.53
CA PRO A 153 -0.83 7.33 20.42
C PRO A 153 0.17 6.18 20.62
N ALA A 154 1.42 6.53 20.89
CA ALA A 154 2.46 5.58 21.24
C ALA A 154 2.02 4.65 22.40
N SER A 155 2.08 3.34 22.17
CA SER A 155 1.85 2.32 23.20
C SER A 155 3.15 2.03 23.98
N ALA A 156 3.04 1.37 25.14
CA ALA A 156 4.22 0.91 25.89
C ALA A 156 5.20 0.15 24.96
N GLY A 157 6.43 0.66 24.83
CA GLY A 157 7.45 0.14 23.91
C GLY A 157 7.61 0.90 22.58
N ARG A 158 6.79 1.91 22.29
CA ARG A 158 6.92 2.78 21.10
C ARG A 158 7.26 4.21 21.48
N ARG A 159 8.04 4.88 20.64
CA ARG A 159 8.49 6.28 20.83
C ARG A 159 7.76 7.28 19.94
N GLU A 160 7.01 6.82 18.94
CA GLU A 160 6.36 7.68 17.95
C GLU A 160 4.88 7.31 17.79
N ASP A 161 4.07 8.33 17.52
CA ASP A 161 2.67 8.16 17.17
C ASP A 161 2.52 7.64 15.74
N ARG A 162 1.39 6.96 15.50
CA ARG A 162 1.03 6.46 14.17
C ARG A 162 -0.27 7.07 13.71
N TYR A 163 -0.45 7.10 12.41
CA TYR A 163 -1.67 7.60 11.77
C TYR A 163 -2.29 6.47 10.95
N PHE A 164 -3.62 6.42 10.94
CA PHE A 164 -4.39 5.46 10.14
C PHE A 164 -5.61 6.14 9.52
N HIS A 165 -6.07 5.69 8.35
CA HIS A 165 -7.24 6.29 7.70
C HIS A 165 -8.56 5.87 8.38
N THR A 166 -9.60 6.70 8.27
CA THR A 166 -10.94 6.43 8.85
C THR A 166 -11.91 5.83 7.83
N LEU A 167 -11.46 5.60 6.60
CA LEU A 167 -12.32 5.21 5.47
C LEU A 167 -12.73 3.72 5.46
N SER A 168 -12.25 2.88 6.38
CA SER A 168 -12.64 1.47 6.50
C SER A 168 -13.42 1.19 7.79
N ASN A 169 -14.07 0.03 7.86
CA ASN A 169 -14.75 -0.47 9.06
C ASN A 169 -13.81 -1.19 10.03
N GLU A 170 -12.52 -0.90 9.99
CA GLU A 170 -11.55 -1.61 10.83
C GLU A 170 -11.59 -1.15 12.27
N ASP A 171 -11.45 -2.12 13.19
CA ASP A 171 -11.44 -1.84 14.62
C ASP A 171 -10.13 -1.15 15.03
N LEU A 172 -10.27 0.08 15.52
CA LEU A 172 -9.16 0.91 15.98
C LEU A 172 -8.42 0.30 17.16
N GLU A 173 -9.09 -0.47 18.02
CA GLU A 173 -8.44 -1.13 19.15
C GLU A 173 -7.49 -2.24 18.69
N VAL A 174 -7.87 -2.99 17.65
CA VAL A 174 -7.00 -3.98 17.02
C VAL A 174 -5.78 -3.30 16.37
N LEU A 175 -5.98 -2.17 15.68
CA LEU A 175 -4.91 -1.39 15.04
C LEU A 175 -3.91 -0.78 16.04
N LYS A 176 -4.39 -0.36 17.23
CA LYS A 176 -3.54 0.12 18.33
C LYS A 176 -2.61 -0.99 18.83
N GLN A 177 -3.15 -2.19 18.98
CA GLN A 177 -2.41 -3.36 19.50
C GLN A 177 -1.45 -3.97 18.48
N GLU A 178 -1.70 -3.80 17.18
CA GLU A 178 -0.82 -4.32 16.13
C GLU A 178 0.60 -3.76 16.22
N ALA A 179 1.54 -4.62 16.64
CA ALA A 179 2.97 -4.42 16.54
C ALA A 179 3.35 -4.14 15.08
N PRO A 180 4.30 -3.23 14.80
CA PRO A 180 4.77 -3.08 13.43
C PRO A 180 5.36 -4.43 13.01
N PRO A 181 5.14 -4.90 11.76
CA PRO A 181 6.00 -5.95 11.25
C PRO A 181 7.41 -5.37 11.30
N SER A 182 8.24 -5.86 12.22
CA SER A 182 9.60 -5.35 12.38
C SER A 182 10.33 -5.57 11.05
N SER A 183 10.40 -4.53 10.24
CA SER A 183 11.07 -4.50 8.94
C SER A 183 12.60 -4.60 9.10
N ALA A 184 13.10 -4.51 10.33
CA ALA A 184 14.48 -4.81 10.70
C ALA A 184 14.71 -6.27 11.14
N SER A 185 13.71 -7.00 11.67
CA SER A 185 13.92 -8.33 12.27
C SER A 185 13.60 -9.49 11.32
N THR A 186 12.66 -9.28 10.39
CA THR A 186 12.23 -10.36 9.46
C THR A 186 13.10 -10.42 8.20
N SER A 187 13.70 -9.28 7.81
CA SER A 187 14.62 -9.21 6.68
C SER A 187 16.04 -9.62 7.05
N SER A 188 16.47 -9.38 8.29
CA SER A 188 17.77 -9.84 8.82
C SER A 188 17.77 -11.34 9.10
N SER A 189 16.74 -11.88 9.75
CA SER A 189 16.59 -13.33 9.98
C SER A 189 16.54 -14.10 8.65
N ARG A 190 15.65 -13.75 7.72
CA ARG A 190 15.59 -14.45 6.41
C ARG A 190 16.85 -14.28 5.57
N LYS A 191 17.57 -13.14 5.68
CA LYS A 191 18.87 -12.97 5.01
C LYS A 191 19.97 -13.78 5.68
N GLN A 192 19.95 -13.91 7.02
CA GLN A 192 20.86 -14.76 7.77
C GLN A 192 20.62 -16.23 7.47
N ASP A 193 19.36 -16.67 7.44
CA ASP A 193 18.98 -18.05 7.10
C ASP A 193 19.39 -18.38 5.67
N CYS A 194 19.12 -17.48 4.72
CA CYS A 194 19.53 -17.63 3.32
C CYS A 194 21.06 -17.63 3.15
N CYS A 195 21.79 -16.77 3.86
CA CYS A 195 23.26 -16.76 3.85
C CYS A 195 23.85 -18.05 4.45
N ALA A 196 23.26 -18.58 5.52
CA ALA A 196 23.70 -19.83 6.13
C ALA A 196 23.48 -21.03 5.18
N GLU A 197 22.30 -21.11 4.57
CA GLU A 197 21.97 -22.16 3.58
C GLU A 197 22.86 -22.08 2.33
N LEU A 198 23.19 -20.86 1.87
CA LEU A 198 24.12 -20.65 0.77
C LEU A 198 25.55 -21.07 1.12
N LEU A 199 26.04 -20.77 2.33
CA LEU A 199 27.37 -21.17 2.78
C LEU A 199 27.51 -22.70 2.89
N GLU A 200 26.50 -23.38 3.43
CA GLU A 200 26.47 -24.84 3.52
C GLU A 200 26.46 -25.48 2.12
N ARG A 201 25.71 -24.89 1.18
CA ARG A 201 25.67 -25.34 -0.20
C ARG A 201 27.00 -25.10 -0.93
N VAL A 202 27.69 -24.00 -0.65
CA VAL A 202 29.03 -23.74 -1.20
C VAL A 202 30.03 -24.77 -0.66
N ASP A 203 30.06 -25.03 0.64
CA ASP A 203 30.98 -26.02 1.25
C ASP A 203 30.73 -27.44 0.70
N ALA A 204 29.46 -27.82 0.51
CA ALA A 204 29.11 -29.10 -0.12
C ALA A 204 29.54 -29.19 -1.59
N LEU A 205 29.44 -28.09 -2.34
CA LEU A 205 29.87 -28.03 -3.73
C LEU A 205 31.40 -28.05 -3.85
N GLU A 206 32.11 -27.36 -2.95
CA GLU A 206 33.58 -27.35 -2.90
C GLU A 206 34.14 -28.74 -2.59
N LYS A 207 33.55 -29.48 -1.63
CA LYS A 207 33.92 -30.87 -1.37
C LYS A 207 33.72 -31.77 -2.57
N ARG A 208 32.57 -31.64 -3.24
CA ARG A 208 32.25 -32.45 -4.42
C ARG A 208 33.15 -32.12 -5.61
N LEU A 209 33.56 -30.86 -5.76
CA LEU A 209 34.55 -30.46 -6.76
C LEU A 209 35.92 -31.06 -6.43
N ALA A 210 36.37 -31.01 -5.18
CA ALA A 210 37.65 -31.61 -4.78
C ALA A 210 37.68 -33.13 -5.00
N GLU A 211 36.57 -33.83 -4.76
CA GLU A 211 36.43 -35.27 -5.08
C GLU A 211 36.53 -35.53 -6.58
N LEU A 212 35.80 -34.77 -7.40
CA LEU A 212 35.84 -34.92 -8.87
C LEU A 212 37.20 -34.54 -9.47
N GLU A 213 37.86 -33.50 -8.96
CA GLU A 213 39.21 -33.11 -9.38
C GLU A 213 40.25 -34.17 -9.02
N ALA A 214 40.10 -34.86 -7.88
CA ALA A 214 40.96 -35.98 -7.50
C ALA A 214 40.73 -37.22 -8.38
N GLU A 215 39.49 -37.48 -8.82
CA GLU A 215 39.16 -38.58 -9.74
C GLU A 215 39.65 -38.32 -11.18
N LEU A 216 39.66 -37.06 -11.63
CA LEU A 216 40.11 -36.66 -12.97
C LEU A 216 41.62 -36.38 -13.04
N GLY A 217 42.29 -36.19 -11.90
CA GLY A 217 43.73 -35.98 -11.77
C GLY A 217 44.56 -37.27 -11.68
N ASN A 218 43.92 -38.43 -11.85
CA ASN A 218 44.51 -39.77 -11.92
C ASN A 218 44.24 -40.40 -13.29
#